data_AF-A0A926RM44-F1
#
_entry.id   AF-A0A926RM44-F1
#
_cell.length_a   1.000
_cell.length_b   1.000
_cell.length_c   1.000
_cell.angle_alpha   90.00
_cell.angle_beta   90.00
_cell.angle_gamma   90.00
#
_symmetry.space_group_name_H-M   'P 1'
#
loop_
_entity.id
_entity.type
_entity.pdbx_description
1 polymer ?
#
loop_
_entity_poly.entity_id
_entity_poly.type
_entity_poly.pdbx_seq_one_letter_code
_entity_poly.pdbx_strand_id
1 'polypeptide(L)'
;EDECKKLFVLKPLYQRVLIVFGGPLANFLLAFVIFFSIYTFVGKDFTPAVINEVQKDSPAMVGGLKQNDIILEIDGNEVKSIMDVSKYITMSTDDIIDFKVKRSYDEFILKIKPDIVLSEDGLGNQINKRMVGIKLGAYNNEINHVKLGPTQAIYHASHEVYYVSISSLKYIGAMIFGKADTSQLGGPIRIAKISGQVAEFGVLAFISMMAYISISLGLVNLFPIPLLDGGHLMFYAFEKVLGRPLSQKTQEGFFRIGMFLLISLMFFTTFNDLKDLGLFK
;
A
#
# COMPACT_ATOMS: atom_id res chain seq x y z
N GLU A 1 -42.89 -16.76 11.33
CA GLU A 1 -42.79 -15.92 10.11
C GLU A 1 -41.72 -14.83 10.21
N ASP A 2 -41.51 -14.20 11.38
CA ASP A 2 -40.49 -13.15 11.54
C ASP A 2 -39.03 -13.62 11.50
N GLU A 3 -38.75 -14.90 11.74
CA GLU A 3 -37.40 -15.47 11.58
C GLU A 3 -37.05 -15.78 10.12
N CYS A 4 -38.02 -16.12 9.26
CA CYS A 4 -37.76 -16.33 7.83
C CYS A 4 -37.29 -15.03 7.16
N LYS A 5 -37.88 -13.87 7.51
CA LYS A 5 -37.44 -12.55 7.02
C LYS A 5 -36.02 -12.16 7.46
N LYS A 6 -35.43 -12.86 8.45
CA LYS A 6 -34.05 -12.67 8.89
C LYS A 6 -33.04 -13.52 8.10
N LEU A 7 -33.47 -14.49 7.29
CA LEU A 7 -32.54 -15.22 6.44
C LEU A 7 -31.91 -14.29 5.40
N PHE A 8 -30.59 -14.23 5.45
CA PHE A 8 -29.73 -13.43 4.56
C PHE A 8 -30.09 -13.59 3.07
N VAL A 9 -30.51 -14.80 2.66
CA VAL A 9 -30.88 -15.14 1.28
C VAL A 9 -32.14 -14.41 0.79
N LEU A 10 -33.05 -14.02 1.68
CA LEU A 10 -34.32 -13.35 1.35
C LEU A 10 -34.22 -11.82 1.35
N LYS A 11 -33.07 -11.27 1.74
CA LYS A 11 -32.86 -9.82 1.75
C LYS A 11 -32.68 -9.28 0.33
N PRO A 12 -33.15 -8.04 0.07
CA PRO A 12 -32.88 -7.35 -1.19
C PRO A 12 -31.39 -7.33 -1.52
N LEU A 13 -31.05 -7.42 -2.81
CA LEU A 13 -29.66 -7.52 -3.28
C LEU A 13 -28.75 -6.43 -2.69
N TYR A 14 -29.24 -5.19 -2.58
CA TYR A 14 -28.46 -4.09 -2.02
C TYR A 14 -28.10 -4.30 -0.54
N GLN A 15 -28.98 -4.93 0.25
CA GLN A 15 -28.69 -5.25 1.66
C GLN A 15 -27.63 -6.34 1.75
N ARG A 16 -27.71 -7.38 0.89
CA ARG A 16 -26.70 -8.43 0.83
C ARG A 16 -25.32 -7.88 0.44
N VAL A 17 -25.29 -7.00 -0.56
CA VAL A 17 -24.06 -6.28 -0.98
C VAL A 17 -23.48 -5.45 0.16
N LEU A 18 -24.29 -4.66 0.87
CA LEU A 18 -23.83 -3.82 1.99
C LEU A 18 -23.27 -4.66 3.15
N ILE A 19 -23.90 -5.80 3.46
CA ILE A 19 -23.43 -6.70 4.52
C ILE A 19 -22.07 -7.30 4.16
N VAL A 20 -21.91 -7.82 2.94
CA VAL A 20 -20.63 -8.41 2.48
C VAL A 20 -19.55 -7.35 2.37
N PHE A 21 -19.89 -6.15 1.86
CA PHE A 21 -18.96 -5.02 1.80
C PHE A 21 -18.53 -4.52 3.19
N GLY A 22 -19.32 -4.78 4.23
CA GLY A 22 -18.99 -4.43 5.61
C GLY A 22 -17.67 -5.02 6.10
N GLY A 23 -17.30 -6.24 5.64
CA GLY A 23 -16.03 -6.88 5.98
C GLY A 23 -14.82 -6.07 5.49
N PRO A 24 -14.65 -5.88 4.17
CA PRO A 24 -13.57 -5.06 3.64
C PRO A 24 -13.61 -3.61 4.13
N LEU A 25 -14.80 -3.02 4.26
CA LEU A 25 -14.97 -1.66 4.77
C LEU A 25 -14.42 -1.51 6.19
N ALA A 26 -14.60 -2.51 7.06
CA ALA A 26 -14.07 -2.48 8.41
C ALA A 26 -12.53 -2.39 8.43
N ASN A 27 -11.84 -3.00 7.47
CA ASN A 27 -10.39 -2.89 7.34
C ASN A 27 -9.95 -1.46 6.97
N PHE A 28 -10.59 -0.84 5.99
CA PHE A 28 -10.31 0.56 5.64
C PHE A 28 -10.65 1.52 6.79
N LEU A 29 -11.74 1.26 7.51
CA LEU A 29 -12.14 2.03 8.68
C LEU A 29 -11.10 1.89 9.81
N LEU A 30 -10.62 0.68 10.09
CA LEU A 30 -9.58 0.44 11.09
C LEU A 30 -8.31 1.21 10.75
N ALA A 31 -7.84 1.11 9.51
CA ALA A 31 -6.67 1.85 9.06
C ALA A 31 -6.86 3.37 9.16
N PHE A 32 -8.04 3.88 8.76
CA PHE A 32 -8.39 5.28 8.90
C PHE A 32 -8.34 5.73 10.37
N VAL A 33 -8.95 4.98 11.28
CA VAL A 33 -8.96 5.30 12.71
C VAL A 33 -7.54 5.28 13.30
N ILE A 34 -6.70 4.33 12.88
CA ILE A 34 -5.30 4.27 13.29
C ILE A 34 -4.55 5.53 12.81
N PHE A 35 -4.59 5.86 11.52
CA PHE A 35 -3.90 7.04 11.01
C PHE A 35 -4.42 8.34 11.61
N PHE A 36 -5.74 8.47 11.75
CA PHE A 36 -6.37 9.60 12.43
C PHE A 36 -5.85 9.76 13.86
N SER A 37 -5.75 8.65 14.60
CA SER A 37 -5.24 8.65 15.98
C SER A 37 -3.76 9.02 16.04
N ILE A 38 -2.94 8.45 15.15
CA ILE A 38 -1.51 8.80 15.05
C ILE A 38 -1.35 10.29 14.78
N TYR A 39 -2.03 10.83 13.76
CA TYR A 39 -1.92 12.23 13.38
C TYR A 39 -2.44 13.21 14.44
N THR A 40 -3.44 12.80 15.23
CA THR A 40 -4.00 13.62 16.31
C THR A 40 -3.11 13.60 17.56
N PHE A 41 -2.68 12.42 18.01
CA PHE A 41 -2.02 12.28 19.33
C PHE A 41 -0.50 12.33 19.25
N VAL A 42 0.09 11.75 18.22
CA VAL A 42 1.54 11.74 17.98
C VAL A 42 1.90 12.97 17.18
N GLY A 43 1.22 13.16 16.04
CA GLY A 43 1.48 14.22 15.08
C GLY A 43 1.94 13.66 13.74
N LYS A 44 2.18 14.57 12.80
CA LYS A 44 2.75 14.28 11.49
C LYS A 44 3.99 15.15 11.29
N ASP A 45 5.01 14.56 10.68
CA ASP A 45 6.20 15.28 10.27
C ASP A 45 5.90 16.08 8.99
N PHE A 46 6.18 17.38 9.01
CA PHE A 46 6.06 18.31 7.89
C PHE A 46 7.42 18.94 7.52
N THR A 47 8.51 18.27 7.86
CA THR A 47 9.87 18.74 7.56
C THR A 47 10.06 18.78 6.05
N PRO A 48 10.25 19.97 5.45
CA PRO A 48 10.39 20.08 4.00
C PRO A 48 11.56 19.24 3.49
N ALA A 49 11.33 18.51 2.40
CA ALA A 49 12.32 17.62 1.84
C ALA A 49 13.28 18.38 0.92
N VAL A 50 14.50 18.63 1.41
CA VAL A 50 15.53 19.31 0.64
C VAL A 50 16.68 18.37 0.34
N ILE A 51 17.16 18.46 -0.89
CA ILE A 51 18.25 17.61 -1.37
C ILE A 51 19.57 18.16 -0.82
N ASN A 52 20.14 17.45 0.16
CA ASN A 52 21.45 17.79 0.72
C ASN A 52 22.60 17.40 -0.20
N GLU A 53 22.46 16.25 -0.87
CA GLU A 53 23.49 15.70 -1.75
C GLU A 53 22.82 14.89 -2.85
N VAL A 54 23.34 15.05 -4.07
CA VAL A 54 23.02 14.18 -5.20
C VAL A 54 24.26 13.33 -5.47
N GLN A 55 24.12 12.01 -5.38
CA GLN A 55 25.23 11.08 -5.59
C GLN A 55 25.76 11.18 -7.03
N LYS A 56 27.08 11.04 -7.20
CA LYS A 56 27.70 10.97 -8.54
C LYS A 56 27.19 9.74 -9.28
N ASP A 57 27.00 9.89 -10.59
CA ASP A 57 26.53 8.85 -11.50
C ASP A 57 25.16 8.23 -11.13
N SER A 58 24.36 8.97 -10.36
CA SER A 58 23.02 8.54 -9.95
C SER A 58 21.93 8.96 -10.94
N PRO A 59 20.78 8.25 -10.96
CA PRO A 59 19.61 8.68 -11.70
C PRO A 59 19.17 10.11 -11.41
N ALA A 60 19.28 10.58 -10.17
CA ALA A 60 18.95 11.95 -9.79
C ALA A 60 19.87 12.97 -10.47
N MET A 61 21.17 12.67 -10.56
CA MET A 61 22.14 13.52 -11.26
C MET A 61 21.83 13.58 -12.76
N VAL A 62 21.58 12.42 -13.38
CA VAL A 62 21.23 12.32 -14.81
C VAL A 62 19.90 13.02 -15.11
N GLY A 63 18.93 12.87 -14.21
CA GLY A 63 17.62 13.53 -14.27
C GLY A 63 17.63 15.02 -13.93
N GLY A 64 18.80 15.59 -13.59
CA GLY A 64 19.00 17.02 -13.40
C GLY A 64 18.59 17.57 -12.04
N LEU A 65 18.38 16.71 -11.03
CA LEU A 65 18.25 17.14 -9.64
C LEU A 65 19.56 17.73 -9.15
N LYS A 66 19.46 18.76 -8.31
CA LYS A 66 20.61 19.47 -7.75
C LYS A 66 20.48 19.58 -6.24
N GLN A 67 21.63 19.80 -5.62
CA GLN A 67 21.68 20.18 -4.22
C GLN A 67 20.85 21.46 -3.98
N ASN A 68 20.16 21.50 -2.84
CA ASN A 68 19.23 22.55 -2.39
C ASN A 68 17.92 22.63 -3.16
N ASP A 69 17.63 21.69 -4.07
CA ASP A 69 16.28 21.58 -4.62
C ASP A 69 15.30 21.18 -3.50
N ILE A 70 14.17 21.88 -3.44
CA ILE A 70 13.07 21.56 -2.53
C ILE A 70 12.08 20.71 -3.31
N ILE A 71 11.80 19.49 -2.85
CA ILE A 71 10.87 18.60 -3.53
C ILE A 71 9.44 18.99 -3.13
N LEU A 72 8.63 19.36 -4.11
CA LEU A 72 7.24 19.78 -3.92
C LEU A 72 6.25 18.65 -4.20
N GLU A 73 6.46 17.90 -5.29
CA GLU A 73 5.57 16.80 -5.69
C GLU A 73 6.39 15.63 -6.30
N ILE A 74 5.90 14.41 -6.14
CA ILE A 74 6.40 13.20 -6.81
C ILE A 74 5.23 12.43 -7.40
N ASP A 75 5.25 12.18 -8.71
CA ASP A 75 4.17 11.53 -9.47
C ASP A 75 2.78 12.19 -9.20
N GLY A 76 2.78 13.52 -9.07
CA GLY A 76 1.58 14.32 -8.75
C GLY A 76 1.13 14.29 -7.28
N ASN A 77 1.87 13.61 -6.39
CA ASN A 77 1.59 13.59 -4.96
C ASN A 77 2.40 14.66 -4.24
N GLU A 78 1.74 15.53 -3.48
CA GLU A 78 2.37 16.61 -2.71
C GLU A 78 3.30 16.04 -1.63
N VAL A 79 4.56 16.43 -1.66
CA VAL A 79 5.58 16.05 -0.68
C VAL A 79 5.53 17.03 0.47
N LYS A 80 5.06 16.56 1.63
CA LYS A 80 4.96 17.36 2.86
C LYS A 80 6.09 17.06 3.83
N SER A 81 6.73 15.91 3.68
CA SER A 81 7.76 15.42 4.58
C SER A 81 8.90 14.72 3.84
N ILE A 82 10.06 14.64 4.48
CA ILE A 82 11.18 13.80 4.02
C ILE A 82 10.75 12.32 3.87
N MET A 83 9.88 11.85 4.76
CA MET A 83 9.38 10.47 4.72
C MET A 83 8.52 10.20 3.47
N ASP A 84 7.76 11.20 3.01
CA ASP A 84 6.94 11.08 1.79
C ASP A 84 7.83 10.82 0.56
N VAL A 85 9.01 11.43 0.47
CA VAL A 85 9.92 11.21 -0.67
C VAL A 85 10.35 9.75 -0.76
N SER A 86 10.86 9.17 0.33
CA SER A 86 11.27 7.76 0.33
C SER A 86 10.09 6.83 0.05
N LYS A 87 8.92 7.14 0.61
CA LYS A 87 7.67 6.39 0.40
C LYS A 87 7.24 6.43 -1.07
N TYR A 88 7.17 7.61 -1.69
CA TYR A 88 6.71 7.79 -3.06
C TYR A 88 7.66 7.13 -4.06
N ILE A 89 8.98 7.25 -3.87
CA ILE A 89 9.96 6.57 -4.73
C ILE A 89 9.84 5.05 -4.61
N THR A 90 9.71 4.53 -3.39
CA THR A 90 9.66 3.07 -3.14
C THR A 90 8.36 2.46 -3.67
N MET A 91 7.24 3.18 -3.57
CA MET A 91 5.92 2.70 -4.01
C MET A 91 5.62 3.00 -5.49
N SER A 92 6.42 3.83 -6.15
CA SER A 92 6.26 4.09 -7.58
C SER A 92 6.60 2.84 -8.39
N THR A 93 5.76 2.54 -9.38
CA THR A 93 5.92 1.39 -10.29
C THR A 93 6.25 1.79 -11.71
N ASP A 94 6.21 3.09 -12.01
CA ASP A 94 6.48 3.63 -13.33
C ASP A 94 7.99 3.63 -13.63
N ASP A 95 8.37 3.51 -14.90
CA ASP A 95 9.79 3.50 -15.30
C ASP A 95 10.45 4.88 -15.12
N ILE A 96 9.64 5.93 -15.07
CA ILE A 96 10.05 7.32 -14.89
C ILE A 96 9.18 7.91 -13.79
N ILE A 97 9.83 8.55 -12.83
CA ILE A 97 9.19 9.27 -11.73
C ILE A 97 9.28 10.77 -12.04
N ASP A 98 8.15 11.46 -11.96
CA ASP A 98 8.05 12.90 -12.19
C ASP A 98 8.25 13.65 -10.86
N PHE A 99 9.35 14.37 -10.75
CA PHE A 99 9.68 15.22 -9.60
C PHE A 99 9.38 16.68 -9.93
N LYS A 100 8.45 17.28 -9.19
CA LYS A 100 8.30 18.73 -9.18
C LYS A 100 9.16 19.32 -8.07
N VAL A 101 10.15 20.12 -8.43
CA VAL A 101 11.08 20.73 -7.49
C VAL A 101 11.07 22.24 -7.61
N LYS A 102 11.25 22.92 -6.48
CA LYS A 102 11.52 24.35 -6.43
C LYS A 102 13.02 24.56 -6.32
N ARG A 103 13.59 25.26 -7.30
CA ARG A 103 14.99 25.65 -7.33
C ARG A 103 15.05 27.18 -7.37
N SER A 104 15.51 27.77 -6.28
CA SER A 104 15.43 29.22 -6.07
C SER A 104 13.97 29.72 -6.12
N TYR A 105 13.57 30.40 -7.19
CA TYR A 105 12.21 30.94 -7.34
C TYR A 105 11.36 30.18 -8.38
N ASP A 106 11.99 29.34 -9.19
CA ASP A 106 11.33 28.65 -10.30
C ASP A 106 10.96 27.21 -9.92
N GLU A 107 9.88 26.72 -10.50
CA GLU A 107 9.45 25.33 -10.40
C GLU A 107 9.87 24.55 -11.64
N PHE A 108 10.50 23.39 -11.44
CA PHE A 108 10.95 22.50 -12.49
C PHE A 108 10.24 21.15 -12.35
N ILE A 109 9.82 20.57 -13.46
CA ILE A 109 9.37 19.18 -13.52
C ILE A 109 10.51 18.37 -14.15
N LEU A 110 11.09 17.47 -13.37
CA LEU A 110 12.23 16.64 -13.74
C LEU A 110 11.80 15.18 -13.79
N LYS A 111 12.17 14.50 -14.87
CA LYS A 111 11.81 13.11 -15.14
C LYS A 111 12.99 12.21 -14.81
N ILE A 112 12.89 11.40 -13.75
CA ILE A 112 13.98 10.58 -13.25
C ILE A 112 13.62 9.11 -13.36
N LYS A 113 14.47 8.33 -14.03
CA LYS A 113 14.33 6.87 -14.11
C LYS A 113 15.08 6.22 -12.95
N PRO A 114 14.42 5.67 -11.92
CA PRO A 114 15.11 5.07 -10.78
C PRO A 114 15.86 3.80 -11.19
N ASP A 115 16.97 3.53 -10.49
CA ASP A 115 17.67 2.25 -10.59
C ASP A 115 17.14 1.29 -9.52
N ILE A 116 17.20 -0.01 -9.83
CA ILE A 116 16.89 -1.06 -8.86
C ILE A 116 18.22 -1.55 -8.28
N VAL A 117 18.41 -1.33 -6.98
CA VAL A 117 19.61 -1.74 -6.24
C VAL A 117 19.23 -2.67 -5.10
N LEU A 118 20.06 -3.69 -4.90
CA LEU A 118 19.98 -4.57 -3.74
C LEU A 118 20.45 -3.79 -2.51
N SER A 119 19.57 -3.60 -1.54
CA SER A 119 19.84 -2.85 -0.31
C SER A 119 19.31 -3.64 0.89
N GLU A 120 19.94 -3.46 2.04
CA GLU A 120 19.33 -3.87 3.30
C GLU A 120 18.26 -2.85 3.69
N ASP A 121 17.10 -3.33 4.15
CA ASP A 121 16.11 -2.51 4.80
C ASP A 121 16.56 -2.14 6.23
N GLY A 122 15.81 -1.28 6.92
CA GLY A 122 16.11 -0.92 8.31
C GLY A 122 16.05 -2.09 9.31
N LEU A 123 15.68 -3.29 8.85
CA LEU A 123 15.52 -4.52 9.63
C LEU A 123 16.57 -5.57 9.25
N GLY A 124 17.54 -5.24 8.40
CA GLY A 124 18.61 -6.13 7.93
C GLY A 124 18.19 -7.16 6.88
N ASN A 125 17.00 -7.03 6.27
CA ASN A 125 16.57 -7.89 5.17
C ASN A 125 17.05 -7.32 3.83
N GLN A 126 17.52 -8.17 2.93
CA GLN A 126 17.84 -7.74 1.57
C GLN A 126 16.57 -7.52 0.75
N ILE A 127 16.44 -6.32 0.19
CA ILE A 127 15.33 -5.92 -0.66
C ILE A 127 15.87 -5.25 -1.93
N ASN A 128 15.24 -5.54 -3.06
CA ASN A 128 15.43 -4.72 -4.25
C ASN A 128 14.69 -3.41 -4.04
N LYS A 129 15.42 -2.32 -3.86
CA LYS A 129 14.86 -0.99 -3.63
C LYS A 129 15.06 -0.13 -4.86
N ARG A 130 14.00 0.58 -5.26
CA ARG A 130 14.11 1.67 -6.24
C ARG A 130 14.84 2.84 -5.60
N MET A 131 15.93 3.27 -6.21
CA MET A 131 16.79 4.34 -5.70
C MET A 131 17.09 5.35 -6.80
N VAL A 132 17.01 6.63 -6.44
CA VAL A 132 17.38 7.74 -7.32
C VAL A 132 18.74 8.36 -6.96
N GLY A 133 19.30 8.03 -5.78
CA GLY A 133 20.63 8.48 -5.36
C GLY A 133 20.67 9.90 -4.76
N ILE A 134 19.64 10.27 -3.98
CA ILE A 134 19.60 11.52 -3.23
C ILE A 134 19.76 11.28 -1.73
N LYS A 135 20.48 12.17 -1.05
CA LYS A 135 20.41 12.30 0.40
C LYS A 135 19.56 13.50 0.75
N LEU A 136 18.53 13.26 1.55
CA LEU A 136 17.63 14.30 2.03
C LEU A 136 18.12 14.80 3.38
N GLY A 137 17.94 16.10 3.60
CA GLY A 137 18.09 16.74 4.91
C GLY A 137 16.85 17.51 5.30
N ALA A 138 16.78 17.84 6.60
CA ALA A 138 15.83 18.81 7.09
C ALA A 138 16.21 20.21 6.57
N TYR A 139 15.26 20.89 5.93
CA TYR A 139 15.44 22.29 5.58
C TYR A 139 15.71 23.10 6.86
N ASN A 140 16.85 23.81 6.90
CA ASN A 140 17.32 24.57 8.06
C ASN A 140 17.47 23.78 9.38
N ASN A 141 17.57 22.44 9.35
CA ASN A 141 17.58 21.59 10.55
C ASN A 141 16.34 21.74 11.47
N GLU A 142 15.25 22.32 10.97
CA GLU A 142 14.01 22.44 11.73
C GLU A 142 13.16 21.19 11.52
N ILE A 143 12.99 20.39 12.59
CA ILE A 143 12.07 19.25 12.59
C ILE A 143 10.66 19.79 12.84
N ASN A 144 9.83 19.80 11.81
CA ASN A 144 8.48 20.33 11.89
C ASN A 144 7.48 19.21 12.24
N HIS A 145 7.54 18.71 13.47
CA HIS A 145 6.60 17.71 13.95
C HIS A 145 5.39 18.38 14.61
N VAL A 146 4.22 18.28 13.97
CA VAL A 146 3.01 19.01 14.39
C VAL A 146 1.88 18.05 14.65
N LYS A 147 1.22 18.21 15.80
CA LYS A 147 -0.05 17.54 16.10
C LYS A 147 -1.16 18.19 15.30
N LEU A 148 -1.89 17.37 14.56
CA LEU A 148 -2.94 17.86 13.68
C LEU A 148 -4.24 18.00 14.43
N GLY A 149 -4.96 19.10 14.17
CA GLY A 149 -6.33 19.25 14.63
C GLY A 149 -7.26 18.22 13.99
N PRO A 150 -8.46 17.94 14.55
CA PRO A 150 -9.34 16.86 14.08
C PRO A 150 -9.65 16.93 12.59
N THR A 151 -9.88 18.12 12.05
CA THR A 151 -10.19 18.33 10.62
C THR A 151 -9.02 17.99 9.71
N GLN A 152 -7.82 18.47 10.05
CA GLN A 152 -6.59 18.16 9.30
C GLN A 152 -6.21 16.69 9.43
N ALA A 153 -6.39 16.08 10.61
CA ALA A 153 -6.14 14.66 10.84
C ALA A 153 -7.06 13.79 9.99
N ILE A 154 -8.35 14.12 9.88
CA ILE A 154 -9.30 13.42 8.99
C ILE A 154 -8.82 13.52 7.54
N TYR A 155 -8.50 14.73 7.07
CA TYR A 155 -8.03 14.94 5.69
C TYR A 155 -6.79 14.10 5.38
N HIS A 156 -5.77 14.16 6.24
CA HIS A 156 -4.54 13.42 6.04
C HIS A 156 -4.71 11.91 6.18
N ALA A 157 -5.54 11.43 7.10
CA ALA A 157 -5.83 10.00 7.25
C ALA A 157 -6.59 9.46 6.03
N SER A 158 -7.58 10.19 5.52
CA SER A 158 -8.28 9.82 4.28
C SER A 158 -7.35 9.79 3.08
N HIS A 159 -6.49 10.81 2.94
CA HIS A 159 -5.49 10.87 1.88
C HIS A 159 -4.49 9.71 1.97
N GLU A 160 -4.05 9.36 3.18
CA GLU A 160 -3.13 8.26 3.42
C GLU A 160 -3.75 6.91 3.00
N VAL A 161 -4.98 6.64 3.46
CA VAL A 161 -5.71 5.41 3.08
C VAL A 161 -5.90 5.36 1.56
N TYR A 162 -6.27 6.46 0.92
CA TYR A 162 -6.43 6.54 -0.53
C TYR A 162 -5.11 6.27 -1.27
N TYR A 163 -4.04 6.96 -0.88
CA TYR A 163 -2.73 6.82 -1.50
C TYR A 163 -2.22 5.39 -1.39
N VAL A 164 -2.26 4.79 -0.19
CA VAL A 164 -1.84 3.41 0.02
C VAL A 164 -2.70 2.46 -0.81
N SER A 165 -4.01 2.70 -0.87
CA SER A 165 -4.93 1.84 -1.63
C SER A 165 -4.61 1.83 -3.12
N ILE A 166 -4.48 3.01 -3.73
CA ILE A 166 -4.17 3.16 -5.16
C ILE A 166 -2.77 2.63 -5.47
N SER A 167 -1.79 2.91 -4.61
CA SER A 167 -0.42 2.44 -4.81
C SER A 167 -0.32 0.92 -4.73
N SER A 168 -1.01 0.30 -3.78
CA SER A 168 -1.09 -1.17 -3.69
C SER A 168 -1.73 -1.78 -4.94
N LEU A 169 -2.81 -1.20 -5.46
CA LEU A 169 -3.44 -1.66 -6.71
C LEU A 169 -2.51 -1.51 -7.92
N LYS A 170 -1.83 -0.35 -8.05
CA LYS A 170 -0.81 -0.13 -9.09
C LYS A 170 0.30 -1.17 -9.00
N TYR A 171 0.79 -1.44 -7.79
CA TYR A 171 1.85 -2.41 -7.53
C TYR A 171 1.46 -3.83 -7.91
N ILE A 172 0.26 -4.28 -7.49
CA ILE A 172 -0.30 -5.58 -7.87
C ILE A 172 -0.45 -5.67 -9.40
N GLY A 173 -0.97 -4.62 -10.04
CA GLY A 173 -1.07 -4.55 -11.50
C GLY A 173 0.27 -4.66 -12.21
N ALA A 174 1.25 -3.85 -11.79
CA ALA A 174 2.61 -3.87 -12.33
C ALA A 174 3.29 -5.24 -12.19
N MET A 175 3.00 -5.96 -11.10
CA MET A 175 3.50 -7.32 -10.89
C MET A 175 2.89 -8.34 -11.86
N ILE A 176 1.58 -8.26 -12.12
CA ILE A 176 0.91 -9.12 -13.12
C ILE A 176 1.51 -8.90 -14.51
N PHE A 177 1.92 -7.67 -14.83
CA PHE A 177 2.60 -7.33 -16.09
C PHE A 177 4.13 -7.52 -16.07
N GLY A 178 4.71 -8.03 -14.97
CA GLY A 178 6.14 -8.31 -14.86
C GLY A 178 7.06 -7.09 -14.70
N LYS A 179 6.51 -5.93 -14.33
CA LYS A 179 7.26 -4.67 -14.11
C LYS A 179 7.65 -4.43 -12.65
N ALA A 180 6.99 -5.12 -11.72
CA ALA A 180 7.29 -5.04 -10.29
C ALA A 180 7.98 -6.33 -9.80
N ASP A 181 8.77 -6.19 -8.74
CA ASP A 181 9.54 -7.30 -8.19
C ASP A 181 8.64 -8.24 -7.38
N THR A 182 8.52 -9.49 -7.83
CA THR A 182 7.77 -10.54 -7.14
C THR A 182 8.40 -10.96 -5.81
N SER A 183 9.69 -10.67 -5.59
CA SER A 183 10.38 -10.97 -4.33
C SER A 183 9.88 -10.14 -3.15
N GLN A 184 9.10 -9.09 -3.39
CA GLN A 184 8.50 -8.28 -2.33
C GLN A 184 7.13 -8.79 -1.87
N LEU A 185 6.59 -9.84 -2.52
CA LEU A 185 5.41 -10.54 -2.02
C LEU A 185 5.76 -11.32 -0.75
N GLY A 186 5.40 -10.76 0.39
CA GLY A 186 5.52 -11.48 1.66
C GLY A 186 4.37 -12.48 1.84
N GLY A 187 4.73 -13.74 2.06
CA GLY A 187 3.80 -14.73 2.56
C GLY A 187 3.54 -14.60 4.07
N PRO A 188 2.77 -15.54 4.66
CA PRO A 188 2.45 -15.51 6.09
C PRO A 188 3.68 -15.54 6.99
N ILE A 189 4.75 -16.22 6.58
CA ILE A 189 5.98 -16.34 7.37
C ILE A 189 6.72 -14.99 7.37
N ARG A 190 6.85 -14.37 6.20
CA ARG A 190 7.50 -13.05 6.09
C ARG A 190 6.71 -11.96 6.80
N ILE A 191 5.38 -11.98 6.73
CA ILE A 191 4.53 -11.07 7.52
C ILE A 191 4.79 -11.24 9.01
N ALA A 192 4.88 -12.47 9.52
CA ALA A 192 5.17 -12.73 10.93
C ALA A 192 6.58 -12.24 11.33
N LYS A 193 7.60 -12.52 10.51
CA LYS A 193 8.98 -12.06 10.73
C LYS A 193 9.08 -10.54 10.77
N ILE A 194 8.60 -9.87 9.73
CA ILE A 194 8.67 -8.40 9.63
C ILE A 194 7.86 -7.75 10.74
N SER A 195 6.67 -8.28 11.07
CA SER A 195 5.88 -7.75 12.18
C SER A 195 6.60 -7.86 13.52
N GLY A 196 7.32 -8.97 13.76
CA GLY A 196 8.17 -9.16 14.93
C GLY A 196 9.33 -8.15 14.97
N GLN A 197 10.05 -7.99 13.85
CA GLN A 197 11.13 -7.00 13.74
C GLN A 197 10.61 -5.58 13.95
N VAL A 198 9.51 -5.19 13.32
CA VAL A 198 8.92 -3.84 13.46
C VAL A 198 8.44 -3.58 14.88
N ALA A 199 7.98 -4.61 15.61
CA ALA A 199 7.64 -4.46 17.02
C ALA A 199 8.85 -4.09 17.90
N GLU A 200 10.08 -4.49 17.53
CA GLU A 200 11.31 -4.08 18.22
C GLU A 200 11.61 -2.58 18.04
N PHE A 201 11.20 -1.97 16.91
CA PHE A 201 11.30 -0.52 16.69
C PHE A 201 10.27 0.30 17.48
N GLY A 202 9.33 -0.39 18.14
CA GLY A 202 8.39 0.21 19.08
C GLY A 202 6.93 0.10 18.64
N VAL A 203 6.05 0.38 19.61
CA VAL A 203 4.60 0.19 19.47
C VAL A 203 4.00 1.06 18.35
N LEU A 204 4.51 2.28 18.16
CA LEU A 204 4.01 3.18 17.11
C LEU A 204 4.27 2.62 15.70
N ALA A 205 5.47 2.06 15.48
CA ALA A 205 5.83 1.45 14.20
C ALA A 205 4.95 0.21 13.92
N PHE A 206 4.73 -0.61 14.95
CA PHE A 206 3.86 -1.78 14.87
C PHE A 206 2.40 -1.42 14.55
N ILE A 207 1.83 -0.43 15.23
CA ILE A 207 0.47 0.07 14.95
C ILE A 207 0.37 0.64 13.53
N SER A 208 1.40 1.36 13.07
CA SER A 208 1.44 1.89 11.70
C SER A 208 1.46 0.76 10.67
N MET A 209 2.27 -0.28 10.90
CA MET A 209 2.30 -1.48 10.05
C MET A 209 0.94 -2.19 10.02
N MET A 210 0.25 -2.29 11.16
CA MET A 210 -1.10 -2.85 11.23
C MET A 210 -2.08 -2.09 10.32
N ALA A 211 -2.00 -0.76 10.26
CA ALA A 211 -2.83 0.03 9.34
C ALA A 211 -2.55 -0.30 7.87
N TYR A 212 -1.27 -0.39 7.48
CA TYR A 212 -0.89 -0.77 6.10
C TYR A 212 -1.35 -2.18 5.73
N ILE A 213 -1.18 -3.17 6.63
CA ILE A 213 -1.68 -4.54 6.43
C ILE A 213 -3.20 -4.54 6.33
N SER A 214 -3.89 -3.78 7.18
CA SER A 214 -5.35 -3.71 7.17
C SER A 214 -5.87 -3.20 5.82
N ILE A 215 -5.28 -2.13 5.27
CA ILE A 215 -5.62 -1.66 3.91
C ILE A 215 -5.39 -2.75 2.87
N SER A 216 -4.25 -3.44 2.93
CA SER A 216 -3.92 -4.53 1.99
C SER A 216 -4.95 -5.66 2.06
N LEU A 217 -5.32 -6.11 3.26
CA LEU A 217 -6.32 -7.16 3.47
C LEU A 217 -7.72 -6.70 3.01
N GLY A 218 -8.08 -5.45 3.27
CA GLY A 218 -9.31 -4.83 2.76
C GLY A 218 -9.38 -4.85 1.24
N LEU A 219 -8.28 -4.50 0.55
CA LEU A 219 -8.20 -4.55 -0.91
C LEU A 219 -8.30 -5.97 -1.46
N VAL A 220 -7.50 -6.91 -0.91
CA VAL A 220 -7.50 -8.30 -1.36
C VAL A 220 -8.88 -8.93 -1.17
N ASN A 221 -9.57 -8.63 -0.06
CA ASN A 221 -10.93 -9.11 0.19
C ASN A 221 -11.98 -8.51 -0.77
N LEU A 222 -11.68 -7.41 -1.47
CA LEU A 222 -12.57 -6.87 -2.52
C LEU A 222 -12.34 -7.50 -3.90
N PHE A 223 -11.25 -8.25 -4.09
CA PHE A 223 -11.01 -8.90 -5.37
C PHE A 223 -12.07 -9.98 -5.67
N PRO A 224 -12.43 -10.17 -6.95
CA PRO A 224 -13.44 -11.15 -7.37
C PRO A 224 -12.87 -12.57 -7.34
N ILE A 225 -12.25 -12.94 -6.22
CA ILE A 225 -11.69 -14.27 -5.95
C ILE A 225 -12.73 -15.04 -5.14
N PRO A 226 -13.21 -16.19 -5.62
CA PRO A 226 -14.11 -17.05 -4.84
C PRO A 226 -13.44 -17.44 -3.51
N LEU A 227 -14.23 -17.63 -2.45
CA LEU A 227 -13.84 -17.71 -1.01
C LEU A 227 -13.62 -16.37 -0.29
N LEU A 228 -13.38 -15.26 -1.00
CA LEU A 228 -13.29 -13.93 -0.40
C LEU A 228 -14.62 -13.17 -0.50
N ASP A 229 -14.76 -12.10 0.29
CA ASP A 229 -15.95 -11.23 0.29
C ASP A 229 -16.27 -10.70 -1.12
N GLY A 230 -15.25 -10.32 -1.89
CA GLY A 230 -15.35 -9.87 -3.27
C GLY A 230 -15.87 -10.94 -4.24
N GLY A 231 -15.66 -12.23 -3.94
CA GLY A 231 -16.28 -13.33 -4.68
C GLY A 231 -17.80 -13.36 -4.53
N HIS A 232 -18.32 -13.04 -3.34
CA HIS A 232 -19.76 -12.88 -3.13
C HIS A 232 -20.31 -11.63 -3.82
N LEU A 233 -19.57 -10.51 -3.78
CA LEU A 233 -19.93 -9.31 -4.54
C LEU A 233 -19.97 -9.59 -6.05
N MET A 234 -19.04 -10.38 -6.57
CA MET A 234 -19.05 -10.85 -7.96
C MET A 234 -20.31 -11.68 -8.27
N PHE A 235 -20.70 -12.61 -7.40
CA PHE A 235 -21.94 -13.38 -7.61
C PHE A 235 -23.19 -12.50 -7.59
N TYR A 236 -23.25 -11.47 -6.73
CA TYR A 236 -24.33 -10.50 -6.72
C TYR A 236 -24.35 -9.62 -7.96
N ALA A 237 -23.18 -9.28 -8.51
CA ALA A 237 -23.09 -8.60 -9.80
C ALA A 237 -23.66 -9.49 -10.92
N PHE A 238 -23.31 -10.78 -10.94
CA PHE A 238 -23.89 -11.74 -11.88
C PHE A 238 -25.41 -11.88 -11.70
N GLU A 239 -25.90 -11.97 -10.46
CA GLU A 239 -27.34 -12.03 -10.16
C GLU A 239 -28.08 -10.79 -10.70
N LYS A 240 -27.48 -9.59 -10.56
CA LYS A 240 -28.05 -8.34 -11.09
C LYS A 240 -28.14 -8.33 -12.61
N VAL A 241 -27.14 -8.86 -13.30
CA VAL A 241 -27.09 -8.91 -14.78
C VAL A 241 -28.01 -10.01 -15.33
N LEU A 242 -28.01 -11.18 -14.70
CA LEU A 242 -28.77 -12.36 -15.13
C LEU A 242 -30.23 -12.32 -14.68
N GLY A 243 -30.59 -11.44 -13.75
CA GLY A 243 -31.92 -11.36 -13.13
C GLY A 243 -32.28 -12.55 -12.23
N ARG A 244 -31.33 -13.47 -12.00
CA ARG A 244 -31.51 -14.68 -11.17
C ARG A 244 -30.19 -15.07 -10.51
N PRO A 245 -30.22 -15.68 -9.30
CA PRO A 245 -29.01 -16.14 -8.64
C PRO A 245 -28.34 -17.27 -9.42
N LEU A 246 -27.01 -17.34 -9.34
CA LEU A 246 -26.24 -18.43 -9.93
C LEU A 246 -26.61 -19.77 -9.30
N SER A 247 -26.62 -20.84 -10.12
CA SER A 247 -26.91 -22.18 -9.63
C SER A 247 -25.88 -22.63 -8.58
N GLN A 248 -26.31 -23.44 -7.62
CA GLN A 248 -25.44 -23.95 -6.57
C GLN A 248 -24.22 -24.69 -7.14
N LYS A 249 -24.40 -25.52 -8.18
CA LYS A 249 -23.31 -26.21 -8.88
C LYS A 249 -22.28 -25.25 -9.47
N THR A 250 -22.75 -24.12 -10.02
CA THR A 250 -21.88 -23.07 -10.55
C THR A 250 -21.09 -22.41 -9.43
N GLN A 251 -21.74 -22.02 -8.34
CA GLN A 251 -21.08 -21.42 -7.17
C GLN A 251 -20.03 -22.36 -6.56
N GLU A 252 -20.36 -23.64 -6.38
CA GLU A 252 -19.44 -24.68 -5.90
C GLU A 252 -18.22 -24.82 -6.82
N GLY A 253 -18.42 -24.76 -8.14
CA GLY A 253 -17.34 -24.74 -9.12
C GLY A 253 -16.40 -23.55 -8.94
N PHE A 254 -16.96 -22.34 -8.81
CA PHE A 254 -16.17 -21.14 -8.52
C PHE A 254 -15.43 -21.26 -7.18
N PHE A 255 -16.08 -21.70 -6.10
CA PHE A 255 -15.42 -21.89 -4.81
C PHE A 255 -14.27 -22.89 -4.86
N ARG A 256 -14.42 -23.99 -5.63
CA ARG A 256 -13.33 -24.96 -5.82
C ARG A 256 -12.15 -24.36 -6.56
N ILE A 257 -12.41 -23.57 -7.61
CA ILE A 257 -11.36 -22.84 -8.35
C ILE A 257 -10.68 -21.83 -7.43
N GLY A 258 -11.46 -21.03 -6.67
CA GLY A 258 -10.91 -20.05 -5.73
C GLY A 258 -10.07 -20.69 -4.63
N MET A 259 -10.55 -21.79 -4.04
CA MET A 259 -9.80 -22.56 -3.05
C MET A 259 -8.49 -23.10 -3.62
N PHE A 260 -8.52 -23.66 -4.82
CA PHE A 260 -7.30 -24.13 -5.49
C PHE A 260 -6.31 -22.98 -5.70
N LEU A 261 -6.76 -21.83 -6.23
CA LEU A 261 -5.92 -20.65 -6.44
C LEU A 261 -5.32 -20.12 -5.14
N LEU A 262 -6.12 -20.00 -4.07
CA LEU A 262 -5.66 -19.54 -2.76
C LEU A 262 -4.61 -20.47 -2.18
N ILE A 263 -4.85 -21.78 -2.23
CA ILE A 263 -3.88 -22.78 -1.74
C ILE A 263 -2.60 -22.73 -2.57
N SER A 264 -2.69 -22.67 -3.90
CA SER A 264 -1.52 -22.55 -4.78
C SER A 264 -0.71 -21.28 -4.48
N LEU A 265 -1.38 -20.14 -4.26
CA LEU A 265 -0.74 -18.90 -3.88
C LEU A 265 -0.06 -19.01 -2.52
N MET A 266 -0.74 -19.59 -1.51
CA MET A 266 -0.16 -19.81 -0.18
C MET A 266 1.09 -20.68 -0.25
N PHE A 267 1.08 -21.76 -1.04
CA PHE A 267 2.27 -22.58 -1.24
C PHE A 267 3.38 -21.80 -1.94
N PHE A 268 3.07 -21.05 -2.99
CA PHE A 268 4.04 -20.23 -3.71
C PHE A 268 4.69 -19.18 -2.81
N THR A 269 3.90 -18.42 -2.06
CA THR A 269 4.41 -17.38 -1.15
C THR A 269 5.19 -17.99 0.00
N THR A 270 4.73 -19.12 0.56
CA THR A 270 5.45 -19.82 1.63
C THR A 270 6.78 -20.37 1.13
N PHE A 271 6.82 -20.91 -0.09
CA PHE A 271 8.07 -21.37 -0.69
C PHE A 271 9.06 -20.22 -0.92
N ASN A 272 8.59 -19.08 -1.43
CA ASN A 272 9.42 -17.87 -1.56
C ASN A 272 9.92 -17.39 -0.20
N ASP A 273 9.06 -17.35 0.83
CA ASP A 273 9.46 -16.98 2.20
C ASP A 273 10.56 -17.91 2.74
N LEU A 274 10.46 -19.22 2.49
CA LEU A 274 11.46 -20.21 2.93
C LEU A 274 12.79 -20.05 2.18
N LYS A 275 12.74 -19.70 0.89
CA LYS A 275 13.92 -19.37 0.09
C LYS A 275 14.62 -18.12 0.64
N ASP A 276 13.86 -17.07 0.96
CA ASP A 276 14.38 -15.84 1.55
C ASP A 276 15.00 -16.07 2.94
N LEU A 277 14.54 -17.08 3.68
CA LEU A 277 15.13 -17.52 4.95
C LEU A 277 16.39 -18.40 4.79
N GLY A 278 16.84 -18.67 3.57
CA GLY A 278 18.05 -19.44 3.28
C GLY A 278 17.92 -20.95 3.48
N LEU A 279 16.70 -21.48 3.62
CA LEU A 279 16.45 -22.92 3.74
C LEU A 279 16.62 -23.65 2.40
N PHE A 280 16.47 -22.94 1.29
CA PHE A 280 16.67 -23.46 -0.06
C PHE A 280 17.54 -22.48 -0.86
N LYS A 281 18.66 -22.97 -1.41
CA LYS A 281 19.50 -22.21 -2.35
C LYS A 281 18.84 -22.11 -3.72
#